data_AF-A0A7J7WRG8-F1
#
_entry.id   AF-A0A7J7WRG8-F1
#
_cell.length_a   1.000
_cell.length_b   1.000
_cell.length_c   1.000
_cell.angle_alpha   90.00
_cell.angle_beta   90.00
_cell.angle_gamma   90.00
#
_symmetry.space_group_name_H-M   'P 1'
#
loop_
_entity.id
_entity.type
_entity.pdbx_description
1 polymer ?
#
loop_
_entity_poly.entity_id
_entity_poly.type
_entity_poly.pdbx_seq_one_letter_code
_entity_poly.pdbx_strand_id
1 'polypeptide(L)'
;MGGWGRCWIQGDWLLSPCSSHQALFDFTGNSKLELNFKAGDVIFLLSRINKDWLEVRVEARAEGTVRGATGIFPLSFVKILKDFPEEDDPTNWLRCYYYEDTISTIKDIAVEEDLSSTPLFKDLLELMRREFQREDIALNFRDADGDLVRLLSDEDVRLMVRQAQALPSQKRLFPWKLHVTQKDDYKLYNTVP
;
A
#
# COMPACT_ATOMS: atom_id res chain seq x y z
N MET A 1 -17.17 -6.27 20.68
CA MET A 1 -17.27 -7.11 19.46
C MET A 1 -17.15 -6.20 18.23
N GLY A 2 -15.98 -5.59 18.06
CA GLY A 2 -15.49 -5.04 16.80
C GLY A 2 -14.54 -6.08 16.22
N GLY A 3 -14.61 -6.33 14.92
CA GLY A 3 -13.80 -7.35 14.31
C GLY A 3 -13.44 -6.91 12.90
N TRP A 4 -12.16 -7.04 12.59
CA TRP A 4 -11.49 -6.94 11.29
C TRP A 4 -12.21 -7.63 10.11
N GLY A 5 -13.26 -8.41 10.39
CA GLY A 5 -14.17 -9.02 9.44
C GLY A 5 -15.21 -8.08 8.79
N ARG A 6 -15.36 -6.81 9.19
CA ARG A 6 -16.28 -5.85 8.55
C ARG A 6 -15.53 -4.79 7.73
N CYS A 7 -14.81 -5.20 6.69
CA CYS A 7 -14.38 -4.25 5.64
C CYS A 7 -15.54 -4.10 4.65
N TRP A 8 -15.96 -2.87 4.38
CA TRP A 8 -16.92 -2.60 3.32
C TRP A 8 -16.27 -2.94 1.98
N ILE A 9 -16.83 -3.95 1.28
CA ILE A 9 -16.51 -4.18 -0.13
C ILE A 9 -17.08 -3.00 -0.89
N GLN A 10 -16.28 -1.96 -1.07
CA GLN A 10 -16.53 -0.97 -2.10
C GLN A 10 -15.63 -1.35 -3.26
N GLY A 11 -16.22 -2.08 -4.20
CA GLY A 11 -15.60 -2.62 -5.42
C GLY A 11 -15.18 -1.56 -6.43
N ASP A 12 -14.63 -0.45 -5.95
CA ASP A 12 -14.10 0.63 -6.75
C ASP A 12 -12.69 0.95 -6.26
N TRP A 13 -11.70 0.67 -7.11
CA TRP A 13 -10.29 1.05 -6.91
C TRP A 13 -10.09 2.58 -6.76
N LEU A 14 -11.17 3.35 -6.86
CA LEU A 14 -11.26 4.80 -6.68
C LEU A 14 -11.48 5.22 -5.22
N LEU A 15 -11.72 4.28 -4.29
CA LEU A 15 -12.05 4.60 -2.89
C LEU A 15 -10.91 4.43 -1.89
N SER A 16 -9.71 4.03 -2.34
CA SER A 16 -8.50 4.19 -1.55
C SER A 16 -8.36 5.65 -1.04
N PRO A 17 -7.79 5.88 0.15
CA PRO A 17 -7.48 7.23 0.66
C PRO A 17 -6.40 7.89 -0.17
N CYS A 18 -5.79 7.12 -1.08
CA CYS A 18 -4.89 7.55 -2.11
C CYS A 18 -5.59 8.60 -2.97
N SER A 19 -5.32 9.86 -2.66
CA SER A 19 -5.65 10.96 -3.53
C SER A 19 -5.20 10.60 -4.96
N SER A 20 -6.11 10.71 -5.92
CA SER A 20 -5.84 10.32 -7.31
C SER A 20 -5.67 11.55 -8.16
N HIS A 21 -4.75 11.47 -9.10
CA HIS A 21 -4.35 12.56 -9.98
C HIS A 21 -4.33 12.07 -11.42
N GLN A 22 -4.52 12.97 -12.36
CA GLN A 22 -4.36 12.71 -13.78
C GLN A 22 -3.18 13.54 -14.31
N ALA A 23 -2.25 12.92 -15.02
CA ALA A 23 -1.19 13.63 -15.71
C ALA A 23 -1.75 14.55 -16.80
N LEU A 24 -1.38 15.82 -16.75
CA LEU A 24 -1.71 16.81 -17.78
C LEU A 24 -0.68 16.84 -18.91
N PHE A 25 0.57 16.49 -18.59
CA PHE A 25 1.69 16.50 -19.52
C PHE A 25 2.54 15.25 -19.34
N ASP A 26 3.29 14.89 -20.38
CA ASP A 26 4.34 13.87 -20.28
C ASP A 26 5.42 14.33 -19.32
N PHE A 27 5.90 13.43 -18.46
CA PHE A 27 7.00 13.69 -17.54
C PHE A 27 8.04 12.57 -17.63
N THR A 28 9.30 12.96 -17.76
CA THR A 28 10.44 12.04 -17.78
C THR A 28 11.36 12.42 -16.63
N GLY A 29 11.45 11.54 -15.64
CA GLY A 29 12.25 11.74 -14.46
C GLY A 29 13.74 11.73 -14.79
N ASN A 30 14.50 12.65 -14.19
CA ASN A 30 15.93 12.79 -14.40
C ASN A 30 16.77 12.00 -13.37
N SER A 31 16.12 11.32 -12.43
CA SER A 31 16.75 10.51 -11.39
C SER A 31 15.95 9.23 -11.11
N LYS A 32 16.57 8.25 -10.43
CA LYS A 32 15.91 7.00 -10.02
C LYS A 32 14.76 7.20 -9.02
N LEU A 33 14.67 8.38 -8.39
CA LEU A 33 13.60 8.75 -7.47
C LEU A 33 12.41 9.36 -8.21
N GLU A 34 12.62 9.91 -9.40
CA GLU A 34 11.59 10.56 -10.18
C GLU A 34 10.85 9.56 -11.08
N LEU A 35 9.53 9.75 -11.18
CA LEU A 35 8.69 8.89 -12.00
C LEU A 35 8.74 9.27 -13.48
N ASN A 36 8.32 8.33 -14.32
CA ASN A 36 8.07 8.56 -15.73
C ASN A 36 6.58 8.26 -15.97
N PHE A 37 5.86 9.20 -16.57
CA PHE A 37 4.44 9.05 -16.90
C PHE A 37 4.06 9.84 -18.15
N LYS A 38 2.96 9.45 -18.77
CA LYS A 38 2.39 10.09 -19.95
C LYS A 38 1.17 10.91 -19.60
N ALA A 39 0.92 11.96 -20.38
CA ALA A 39 -0.32 12.73 -20.27
C ALA A 39 -1.53 11.78 -20.37
N GLY A 40 -2.45 11.92 -19.42
CA GLY A 40 -3.61 11.04 -19.27
C GLY A 40 -3.43 9.89 -18.28
N ASP A 41 -2.22 9.57 -17.83
CA ASP A 41 -1.99 8.54 -16.81
C ASP A 41 -2.68 8.91 -15.49
N VAL A 42 -3.25 7.91 -14.81
CA VAL A 42 -3.83 8.04 -13.48
C VAL A 42 -2.78 7.66 -12.43
N ILE A 43 -2.58 8.56 -11.48
CA ILE A 43 -1.53 8.50 -10.48
C ILE A 43 -2.17 8.48 -9.11
N PHE A 44 -1.80 7.51 -8.28
CA PHE A 44 -2.29 7.37 -6.92
C PHE A 44 -1.23 7.86 -5.93
N LEU A 45 -1.64 8.77 -5.05
CA LEU A 45 -0.81 9.28 -3.97
C LEU A 45 -0.72 8.28 -2.83
N LEU A 46 0.51 7.95 -2.45
CA LEU A 46 0.79 7.11 -1.31
C LEU A 46 0.92 7.91 -0.02
N SER A 47 1.55 9.08 -0.07
CA SER A 47 1.73 9.94 1.09
C SER A 47 2.13 11.35 0.70
N ARG A 48 1.82 12.33 1.54
CA ARG A 48 2.33 13.69 1.38
C ARG A 48 3.62 13.85 2.19
N ILE A 49 4.76 13.97 1.50
CA ILE A 49 6.07 14.11 2.15
C ILE A 49 6.20 15.52 2.74
N ASN A 50 5.79 16.56 2.01
CA ASN A 50 5.70 17.94 2.51
C ASN A 50 4.77 18.81 1.63
N LYS A 51 4.87 20.15 1.72
CA LYS A 51 4.04 21.07 0.94
C LYS A 51 4.26 20.95 -0.57
N ASP A 52 5.48 20.61 -0.99
CA ASP A 52 5.94 20.64 -2.38
C ASP A 52 6.17 19.24 -2.98
N TRP A 53 6.23 18.19 -2.16
CA TRP A 53 6.57 16.82 -2.56
C TRP A 53 5.59 15.78 -2.05
N LEU A 54 5.27 14.84 -2.94
CA LEU A 54 4.34 13.75 -2.70
C LEU A 54 4.99 12.40 -3.07
N GLU A 55 4.81 11.39 -2.22
CA GLU A 55 5.13 9.99 -2.53
C GLU A 55 3.95 9.40 -3.31
N VAL A 56 4.21 8.85 -4.50
CA VAL A 56 3.16 8.43 -5.43
C VAL A 56 3.52 7.11 -6.10
N ARG A 57 2.49 6.40 -6.57
CA ARG A 57 2.62 5.29 -7.53
C ARG A 57 1.76 5.52 -8.74
N VAL A 58 2.34 5.19 -9.89
CA VAL A 58 1.61 5.21 -11.16
C VAL A 58 1.04 3.82 -11.39
N GLU A 59 -0.29 3.72 -11.44
CA GLU A 59 -0.93 2.57 -12.07
C GLU A 59 -1.12 2.88 -13.55
N ALA A 60 -0.15 2.45 -14.36
CA ALA A 60 -0.19 2.60 -15.80
C ALA A 60 -1.43 1.94 -16.41
N ARG A 61 -2.28 2.74 -17.06
CA ARG A 61 -3.29 2.24 -18.02
C ARG A 61 -2.81 2.28 -19.47
N ALA A 62 -1.71 2.97 -19.78
CA ALA A 62 -1.17 3.06 -21.13
C ALA A 62 -0.04 2.06 -21.39
N GLU A 63 0.00 1.49 -22.59
CA GLU A 63 1.11 0.68 -23.08
C GLU A 63 2.43 1.47 -23.01
N GLY A 64 3.35 1.06 -22.14
CA GLY A 64 4.70 1.64 -22.02
C GLY A 64 5.03 2.30 -20.68
N THR A 65 4.08 2.51 -19.76
CA THR A 65 4.38 2.95 -18.39
C THR A 65 4.55 1.73 -17.47
N VAL A 66 5.59 1.74 -16.62
CA VAL A 66 5.89 0.62 -15.71
C VAL A 66 4.84 0.57 -14.60
N ARG A 67 3.99 -0.47 -14.60
CA ARG A 67 3.08 -0.78 -13.50
C ARG A 67 3.87 -0.93 -12.20
N GLY A 68 3.43 -0.25 -11.14
CA GLY A 68 4.05 -0.35 -9.82
C GLY A 68 5.37 0.42 -9.66
N ALA A 69 5.67 1.40 -10.52
CA ALA A 69 6.77 2.31 -10.23
C ALA A 69 6.38 3.30 -9.11
N THR A 70 7.25 3.43 -8.10
CA THR A 70 7.12 4.37 -6.97
C THR A 70 8.14 5.49 -7.14
N GLY A 71 7.77 6.74 -6.87
CA GLY A 71 8.72 7.85 -6.90
C GLY A 71 8.07 9.20 -6.63
N ILE A 72 8.66 10.27 -7.15
CA ILE A 72 8.23 11.66 -6.96
C ILE A 72 8.03 12.36 -8.32
N PHE A 73 7.19 13.39 -8.35
CA PHE A 73 7.01 14.28 -9.50
C PHE A 73 6.45 15.65 -9.08
N PRO A 74 6.59 16.70 -9.91
CA PRO A 74 6.04 18.03 -9.61
C PRO A 74 4.51 18.11 -9.77
N LEU A 75 3.82 18.64 -8.76
CA LEU A 75 2.36 18.79 -8.76
C LEU A 75 1.80 19.59 -9.96
N SER A 76 2.61 20.48 -10.55
CA SER A 76 2.21 21.27 -11.73
C SER A 76 1.94 20.44 -12.99
N PHE A 77 2.37 19.17 -13.02
CA PHE A 77 2.19 18.26 -14.16
C PHE A 77 0.90 17.44 -14.08
N VAL A 78 0.11 17.61 -13.01
CA VAL A 78 -1.07 16.79 -12.76
C VAL A 78 -2.28 17.63 -12.35
N LYS A 79 -3.46 17.07 -12.57
CA LYS A 79 -4.73 17.57 -12.06
C LYS A 79 -5.22 16.63 -10.96
N ILE A 80 -5.64 17.20 -9.83
CA ILE A 80 -6.30 16.46 -8.74
C ILE A 80 -7.65 15.91 -9.25
N LEU A 81 -7.84 14.60 -9.20
CA LEU A 81 -9.13 13.94 -9.46
C LEU A 81 -9.89 13.68 -8.16
N LYS A 82 -9.17 13.26 -7.11
CA LYS A 82 -9.68 13.02 -5.76
C LYS A 82 -8.63 13.49 -4.77
N ASP A 83 -8.98 14.38 -3.85
CA ASP A 83 -8.05 14.83 -2.79
C ASP A 83 -7.98 13.79 -1.66
N PHE A 84 -7.11 14.01 -0.67
CA PHE A 84 -7.09 13.21 0.55
C PHE A 84 -8.47 13.26 1.24
N PRO A 85 -8.89 12.19 1.95
CA PRO A 85 -10.12 12.22 2.72
C PRO A 85 -10.13 13.43 3.67
N GLU A 86 -11.29 14.09 3.78
CA GLU A 86 -11.49 15.26 4.65
C GLU A 86 -11.08 14.94 6.10
N GLU A 87 -10.60 15.94 6.85
CA GLU A 87 -9.98 15.74 8.17
C GLU A 87 -10.89 15.06 9.21
N ASP A 88 -12.20 15.07 8.98
CA ASP A 88 -13.23 14.52 9.86
C ASP A 88 -13.53 13.04 9.63
N ASP A 89 -12.92 12.39 8.62
CA ASP A 89 -13.08 10.94 8.43
C ASP A 89 -12.35 10.15 9.54
N PRO A 90 -13.08 9.37 10.37
CA PRO A 90 -12.46 8.56 11.42
C PRO A 90 -11.75 7.31 10.89
N THR A 91 -11.90 6.98 9.60
CA THR A 91 -11.43 5.72 9.00
C THR A 91 -9.91 5.61 9.06
N ASN A 92 -9.42 4.50 9.60
CA ASN A 92 -8.02 4.12 9.55
C ASN A 92 -7.77 3.21 8.34
N TRP A 93 -6.54 3.19 7.86
CA TRP A 93 -6.17 2.51 6.61
C TRP A 93 -4.99 1.58 6.83
N LEU A 94 -5.10 0.35 6.34
CA LEU A 94 -4.04 -0.64 6.30
C LEU A 94 -3.45 -0.70 4.89
N ARG A 95 -2.17 -0.35 4.76
CA ARG A 95 -1.45 -0.45 3.49
C ARG A 95 -0.92 -1.87 3.25
N CYS A 96 -1.30 -2.43 2.12
CA CYS A 96 -0.87 -3.75 1.67
C CYS A 96 -0.12 -3.67 0.34
N TYR A 97 0.92 -4.48 0.20
CA TYR A 97 1.66 -4.68 -1.04
C TYR A 97 1.34 -6.08 -1.55
N TYR A 98 0.71 -6.22 -2.70
CA TYR A 98 0.45 -7.51 -3.32
C TYR A 98 1.45 -7.75 -4.44
N TYR A 99 2.20 -8.84 -4.38
CA TYR A 99 3.24 -9.16 -5.36
C TYR A 99 2.72 -10.14 -6.41
N GLU A 100 2.75 -9.72 -7.67
CA GLU A 100 2.56 -10.57 -8.85
C GLU A 100 3.85 -10.56 -9.67
N ASP A 101 4.49 -11.72 -9.79
CA ASP A 101 5.77 -11.94 -10.47
C ASP A 101 6.93 -11.04 -10.00
N THR A 102 7.07 -9.85 -10.59
CA THR A 102 8.16 -8.89 -10.32
C THR A 102 7.63 -7.52 -9.90
N ILE A 103 6.31 -7.35 -9.89
CA ILE A 103 5.65 -6.07 -9.65
C ILE A 103 4.81 -6.22 -8.38
N SER A 104 4.90 -5.23 -7.50
CA SER A 104 3.95 -5.09 -6.40
C SER A 104 2.85 -4.10 -6.77
N THR A 105 1.60 -4.39 -6.45
CA THR A 105 0.52 -3.41 -6.40
C THR A 105 0.32 -2.96 -4.95
N ILE A 106 -0.07 -1.70 -4.73
CA ILE A 106 -0.39 -1.21 -3.39
C ILE A 106 -1.91 -1.11 -3.28
N LYS A 107 -2.46 -1.61 -2.17
CA LYS A 107 -3.86 -1.49 -1.83
C LYS A 107 -3.98 -0.97 -0.40
N ASP A 108 -4.63 0.16 -0.24
CA ASP A 108 -5.01 0.68 1.08
C ASP A 108 -6.43 0.21 1.41
N ILE A 109 -6.56 -0.51 2.51
CA ILE A 109 -7.81 -1.14 2.95
C ILE A 109 -8.36 -0.36 4.14
N ALA A 110 -9.63 0.03 4.09
CA ALA A 110 -10.30 0.69 5.20
C ALA A 110 -10.48 -0.28 6.38
N VAL A 111 -10.13 0.16 7.58
CA VAL A 111 -10.21 -0.64 8.80
C VAL A 111 -10.83 0.20 9.92
N GLU A 112 -11.95 -0.28 10.46
CA GLU A 112 -12.68 0.33 11.59
C GLU A 112 -12.09 -0.09 12.96
N GLU A 113 -10.76 -0.07 13.08
CA GLU A 113 -10.04 -0.48 14.30
C GLU A 113 -9.04 0.61 14.69
N ASP A 114 -8.69 0.67 15.98
CA ASP A 114 -7.73 1.65 16.49
C ASP A 114 -6.31 1.42 15.91
N LEU A 115 -5.56 2.49 15.63
CA LEU A 115 -4.19 2.38 15.08
C LEU A 115 -3.20 1.65 15.99
N SER A 116 -3.51 1.55 17.29
CA SER A 116 -2.72 0.80 18.28
C SER A 116 -3.19 -0.65 18.46
N SER A 117 -4.30 -1.05 17.83
CA SER A 117 -4.81 -2.41 17.93
C SER A 117 -3.87 -3.42 17.27
N THR A 118 -3.86 -4.64 17.81
CA THR A 118 -3.11 -5.77 17.25
C THR A 118 -4.10 -6.82 16.77
N PRO A 119 -4.22 -7.07 15.46
CA PRO A 119 -5.12 -8.09 14.92
C PRO A 119 -4.63 -9.51 15.25
N LEU A 120 -5.53 -10.48 15.14
CA LEU A 120 -5.16 -11.90 15.06
C LEU A 120 -4.67 -12.23 13.64
N PHE A 121 -3.77 -13.20 13.53
CA PHE A 121 -3.27 -13.69 12.24
C PHE A 121 -4.41 -14.19 11.35
N LYS A 122 -5.37 -14.91 11.95
CA LYS A 122 -6.55 -15.41 11.24
C LYS A 122 -7.38 -14.27 10.65
N ASP A 123 -7.58 -13.20 11.40
CA ASP A 123 -8.36 -12.05 10.97
C ASP A 123 -7.70 -11.33 9.79
N LEU A 124 -6.38 -11.15 9.84
CA LEU A 124 -5.61 -10.62 8.71
C LEU A 124 -5.70 -11.52 7.49
N LEU A 125 -5.59 -12.83 7.67
CA LEU A 125 -5.66 -13.79 6.57
C LEU A 125 -7.03 -13.76 5.90
N GLU A 126 -8.11 -13.77 6.68
CA GLU A 126 -9.49 -13.65 6.16
C GLU A 126 -9.72 -12.32 5.45
N LEU A 127 -9.22 -11.20 6.02
CA LEU A 127 -9.30 -9.89 5.39
C LEU A 127 -8.59 -9.89 4.03
N MET A 128 -7.33 -10.35 3.96
CA MET A 128 -6.57 -10.34 2.70
C MET A 128 -7.18 -11.28 1.66
N ARG A 129 -7.66 -12.45 2.05
CA ARG A 129 -8.32 -13.38 1.13
C ARG A 129 -9.56 -12.78 0.49
N ARG A 130 -10.38 -12.10 1.29
CA ARG A 130 -11.54 -11.35 0.80
C ARG A 130 -11.12 -10.21 -0.13
N GLU A 131 -10.14 -9.42 0.27
CA GLU A 131 -9.73 -8.20 -0.45
C GLU A 131 -9.03 -8.48 -1.78
N PHE A 132 -8.28 -9.57 -1.87
CA PHE A 132 -7.57 -9.98 -3.10
C PHE A 132 -8.28 -11.09 -3.88
N GLN A 133 -9.37 -11.67 -3.35
CA GLN A 133 -10.12 -12.78 -3.94
C GLN A 133 -9.23 -14.00 -4.27
N ARG A 134 -8.29 -14.31 -3.36
CA ARG A 134 -7.30 -15.38 -3.49
C ARG A 134 -7.17 -16.13 -2.16
N GLU A 135 -7.11 -17.45 -2.20
CA GLU A 135 -6.98 -18.30 -1.00
C GLU A 135 -5.53 -18.74 -0.74
N ASP A 136 -4.73 -18.80 -1.80
CA ASP A 136 -3.36 -19.30 -1.91
C ASP A 136 -2.32 -18.20 -1.67
N ILE A 137 -2.56 -17.38 -0.64
CA ILE A 137 -1.68 -16.26 -0.26
C ILE A 137 -0.87 -16.57 0.99
N ALA A 138 0.30 -15.95 1.10
CA ALA A 138 1.07 -15.82 2.33
C ALA A 138 1.13 -14.36 2.77
N LEU A 139 1.04 -14.16 4.09
CA LEU A 139 1.17 -12.84 4.70
C LEU A 139 2.59 -12.66 5.21
N ASN A 140 3.16 -11.49 4.96
CA ASN A 140 4.52 -11.17 5.33
C ASN A 140 4.61 -9.73 5.82
N PHE A 141 5.69 -9.41 6.51
CA PHE A 141 6.11 -8.05 6.80
C PHE A 141 7.56 -7.85 6.40
N ARG A 142 8.01 -6.59 6.33
CA ARG A 142 9.44 -6.30 6.22
C ARG A 142 9.99 -5.94 7.58
N ASP A 143 11.09 -6.59 7.96
CA ASP A 143 11.81 -6.25 9.17
C ASP A 143 12.65 -4.97 8.99
N ALA A 144 13.46 -4.65 10.01
CA ALA A 144 14.31 -3.46 10.01
C ALA A 144 15.46 -3.52 8.99
N ASP A 145 15.89 -4.73 8.61
CA ASP A 145 16.93 -4.96 7.61
C ASP A 145 16.35 -4.95 6.18
N GLY A 146 15.02 -4.94 6.07
CA GLY A 146 14.27 -4.90 4.82
C GLY A 146 13.98 -6.28 4.26
N ASP A 147 14.28 -7.35 4.99
CA ASP A 147 14.01 -8.71 4.59
C ASP A 147 12.52 -9.05 4.77
N LEU A 148 12.01 -9.89 3.87
CA LEU A 148 10.62 -10.31 3.88
C LEU A 148 10.45 -11.49 4.86
N VAL A 149 9.66 -11.29 5.91
CA VAL A 149 9.44 -12.29 6.96
C VAL A 149 7.99 -12.77 6.91
N ARG A 150 7.80 -14.09 6.79
CA ARG A 150 6.48 -14.72 6.72
C ARG A 150 5.82 -14.79 8.10
N LEU A 151 4.58 -14.33 8.18
CA LEU A 151 3.73 -14.44 9.36
C LEU A 151 3.09 -15.83 9.40
N LEU A 152 3.22 -16.55 10.51
CA LEU A 152 2.68 -17.90 10.70
C LEU A 152 1.77 -18.00 11.93
N SER A 153 1.82 -17.02 12.83
CA SER A 153 1.14 -17.03 14.12
C SER A 153 0.78 -15.63 14.62
N ASP A 154 -0.06 -15.58 15.67
CA ASP A 154 -0.39 -14.33 16.37
C ASP A 154 0.84 -13.69 17.04
N GLU A 155 1.87 -14.48 17.39
CA GLU A 155 3.11 -13.96 17.97
C GLU A 155 3.91 -13.17 16.93
N ASP A 156 3.94 -13.66 15.68
CA ASP A 156 4.62 -12.96 14.58
C ASP A 156 3.91 -11.63 14.26
N VAL A 157 2.57 -11.62 14.34
CA VAL A 157 1.77 -10.40 14.17
C VAL A 157 2.07 -9.40 15.29
N ARG A 158 2.12 -9.86 16.56
CA ARG A 158 2.53 -9.02 17.70
C ARG A 158 3.93 -8.43 17.48
N LEU A 159 4.88 -9.23 16.99
CA LEU A 159 6.24 -8.78 16.70
C LEU A 159 6.25 -7.69 15.62
N MET A 160 5.54 -7.91 14.50
CA MET A 160 5.40 -6.93 13.42
C MET A 160 4.83 -5.60 13.93
N VAL A 161 3.72 -5.63 14.68
CA VAL A 161 3.09 -4.42 15.22
C VAL A 161 4.04 -3.68 16.16
N ARG A 162 4.74 -4.41 17.04
CA ARG A 162 5.70 -3.84 17.99
C ARG A 162 6.88 -3.18 17.28
N GLN A 163 7.43 -3.79 16.24
CA GLN A 163 8.55 -3.20 15.48
C GLN A 163 8.13 -1.89 14.79
N ALA A 164 6.90 -1.83 14.27
CA ALA A 164 6.41 -0.64 13.59
C ALA A 164 6.15 0.56 14.53
N GLN A 165 6.06 0.36 15.84
CA GLN A 165 5.89 1.46 16.80
C GLN A 165 7.09 2.44 16.80
N ALA A 166 8.26 1.99 16.34
CA ALA A 166 9.45 2.85 16.22
C ALA A 166 9.46 3.68 14.91
N LEU A 167 8.55 3.41 13.97
CA LEU A 167 8.49 4.10 12.69
C LEU A 167 7.70 5.42 12.80
N PRO A 168 8.00 6.42 11.95
CA PRO A 168 7.19 7.63 11.85
C PRO A 168 5.74 7.28 11.53
N SER A 169 4.81 7.73 12.37
CA SER A 169 3.39 7.53 12.15
C SER A 169 2.87 8.46 11.06
N GLN A 170 2.01 7.93 10.18
CA GLN A 170 1.23 8.73 9.24
C GLN A 170 -0.20 8.84 9.78
N LYS A 171 -0.83 10.01 9.61
CA LYS A 171 -2.20 10.25 10.08
C LYS A 171 -3.14 9.21 9.44
N ARG A 172 -3.94 8.51 10.26
CA ARG A 172 -4.91 7.48 9.83
C ARG A 172 -4.34 6.25 9.10
N LEU A 173 -3.03 6.04 9.09
CA LEU A 173 -2.42 4.85 8.45
C LEU A 173 -1.76 3.98 9.52
N PHE A 174 -2.00 2.67 9.48
CA PHE A 174 -1.28 1.74 10.34
C PHE A 174 0.23 1.86 10.08
N PRO A 175 1.07 1.92 11.14
CA PRO A 175 2.52 2.09 10.96
C PRO A 175 3.18 0.83 10.37
N TRP A 176 2.56 -0.33 10.58
CA TRP A 176 2.96 -1.59 9.95
C TRP A 176 2.27 -1.77 8.60
N LYS A 177 2.97 -2.40 7.67
CA LYS A 177 2.53 -2.66 6.29
C LYS A 177 2.53 -4.16 6.04
N LEU A 178 1.52 -4.65 5.34
CA LEU A 178 1.42 -6.06 5.00
C LEU A 178 1.95 -6.32 3.59
N HIS A 179 2.70 -7.40 3.42
CA HIS A 179 3.23 -7.84 2.15
C HIS A 179 2.62 -9.20 1.81
N VAL A 180 1.76 -9.23 0.80
CA VAL A 180 0.99 -10.40 0.38
C VAL A 180 1.65 -10.99 -0.86
N THR A 181 2.03 -12.26 -0.79
CA THR A 181 2.64 -13.01 -1.89
C THR A 181 1.80 -14.24 -2.21
N GLN A 182 2.00 -14.85 -3.37
CA GLN A 182 1.56 -16.24 -3.54
C GLN A 182 2.27 -17.13 -2.51
N LYS A 183 1.56 -18.13 -1.99
CA LYS A 183 2.06 -18.99 -0.91
C LYS A 183 3.34 -19.73 -1.27
N ASP A 184 3.47 -20.11 -2.54
CA ASP A 184 4.57 -20.90 -3.08
C ASP A 184 5.60 -20.05 -3.83
N ASP A 185 5.45 -18.71 -3.84
CA ASP A 185 6.45 -17.82 -4.40
C ASP A 185 7.54 -17.52 -3.36
N TYR A 186 8.68 -18.18 -3.50
CA TYR A 186 9.84 -18.01 -2.63
C TYR A 186 10.87 -17.00 -3.14
N LYS A 187 10.69 -16.42 -4.34
CA LYS A 187 11.70 -15.55 -4.99
C LYS A 187 11.93 -14.24 -4.23
N LEU A 188 10.95 -13.82 -3.45
CA LEU A 188 10.96 -12.57 -2.70
C LEU A 188 11.64 -12.68 -1.33
N TYR A 189 11.96 -13.90 -0.89
CA TYR A 189 12.66 -14.12 0.38
C TYR A 189 14.17 -14.15 0.11
N ASN A 190 14.90 -13.31 0.83
CA ASN A 190 16.35 -13.30 0.80
C ASN A 190 16.87 -14.55 1.52
N THR A 191 17.00 -15.64 0.78
CA THR A 191 17.42 -16.97 1.28
C THR A 191 18.83 -17.34 0.86
N VAL A 192 19.55 -16.41 0.22
CA VAL A 192 20.92 -16.62 -0.22
C VAL A 192 21.86 -16.49 1.00
N PRO A 193 22.73 -17.48 1.26
CA PRO A 193 23.67 -17.46 2.38
C PRO A 193 24.79 -16.42 2.25
#